data_AF-A0A318IUC0-F1
#
_entry.id   AF-A0A318IUC0-F1
#
_cell.length_a   1.000
_cell.length_b   1.000
_cell.length_c   1.000
_cell.angle_alpha   90.00
_cell.angle_beta   90.00
_cell.angle_gamma   90.00
#
_symmetry.space_group_name_H-M   'P 1'
#
loop_
_entity.id
_entity.type
_entity.pdbx_description
1 polymer ?
#
loop_
_entity_poly.entity_id
_entity_poly.type
_entity_poly.pdbx_seq_one_letter_code
_entity_poly.pdbx_strand_id
1 'polypeptide(L)'
;MSKLLDYLNALDTNAMLIQAHKSDPLKTSREFGLSHDEQQALVLQDKQKIAAFLDIPFRDFDAIDSLVGHFDADGNQKSANVDEAELVD
;
A
#
# COMPACT_ATOMS: atom_id res chain seq x y z
N MET A 1 -0.69 -23.80 -9.98
CA MET A 1 -0.56 -22.55 -9.21
C MET A 1 0.05 -21.51 -10.12
N SER A 2 -0.42 -20.26 -10.06
CA SER A 2 0.09 -19.17 -10.89
C SER A 2 1.45 -18.72 -10.38
N LYS A 3 2.43 -18.48 -11.27
CA LYS A 3 3.78 -18.03 -10.89
C LYS A 3 3.77 -16.73 -10.08
N LEU A 4 2.80 -15.85 -10.33
CA LEU A 4 2.59 -14.64 -9.53
C LEU A 4 2.28 -14.94 -8.07
N LEU A 5 1.46 -15.95 -7.79
CA LEU A 5 1.15 -16.33 -6.41
C LEU A 5 2.39 -16.89 -5.70
N ASP A 6 3.13 -17.77 -6.38
CA ASP A 6 4.40 -18.30 -5.87
C ASP A 6 5.42 -17.19 -5.61
N TYR A 7 5.47 -16.18 -6.49
CA TYR A 7 6.34 -15.02 -6.32
C TYR A 7 5.96 -14.17 -5.09
N LEU A 8 4.66 -13.88 -4.91
CA LEU A 8 4.17 -13.11 -3.78
C LEU A 8 4.39 -13.85 -2.45
N ASN A 9 4.18 -15.17 -2.41
CA ASN A 9 4.48 -15.99 -1.24
C ASN A 9 5.98 -16.01 -0.93
N ALA A 10 6.83 -16.05 -1.96
CA ALA A 10 8.27 -15.99 -1.78
C ALA A 10 8.72 -14.61 -1.29
N LEU A 11 8.07 -13.52 -1.72
CA LEU A 11 8.32 -12.18 -1.19
C LEU A 11 7.92 -12.02 0.27
N ASP A 12 6.97 -12.79 0.79
CA ASP A 12 6.61 -12.76 2.21
C ASP A 12 7.65 -13.48 3.09
N THR A 13 8.26 -14.54 2.56
CA THR A 13 9.06 -15.49 3.36
C THR A 13 10.56 -15.43 3.12
N ASN A 14 11.02 -14.94 1.96
CA ASN A 14 12.44 -14.97 1.58
C ASN A 14 13.08 -13.58 1.63
N ALA A 15 13.84 -13.33 2.69
CA ALA A 15 14.56 -12.07 2.92
C ALA A 15 15.50 -11.67 1.77
N MET A 16 16.16 -12.63 1.11
CA MET A 16 17.03 -12.33 -0.03
C MET A 16 16.22 -11.87 -1.25
N LEU A 17 15.08 -12.52 -1.50
CA LEU A 17 14.19 -12.13 -2.59
C LEU A 17 13.57 -10.76 -2.34
N ILE A 18 13.20 -10.46 -1.08
CA ILE A 18 12.73 -9.13 -0.68
C ILE A 18 13.79 -8.07 -1.00
N GLN A 19 15.05 -8.32 -0.64
CA GLN A 19 16.12 -7.35 -0.86
C GLN A 19 16.45 -7.18 -2.35
N ALA A 20 16.41 -8.28 -3.12
CA ALA A 20 16.56 -8.23 -4.57
C ALA A 20 15.40 -7.45 -5.24
N HIS A 21 14.16 -7.74 -4.85
CA HIS A 21 12.98 -7.04 -5.35
C HIS A 21 12.97 -5.55 -5.00
N LYS A 22 13.42 -5.18 -3.79
CA LYS A 22 13.58 -3.77 -3.40
C LYS A 22 14.65 -3.05 -4.21
N SER A 23 15.69 -3.76 -4.65
CA SER A 23 16.77 -3.18 -5.44
C SER A 23 16.40 -3.05 -6.92
N ASP A 24 15.78 -4.09 -7.49
CA ASP A 24 15.35 -4.13 -8.89
C ASP A 24 14.14 -5.07 -9.05
N PRO A 25 12.91 -4.53 -8.92
CA PRO A 25 11.69 -5.33 -8.95
C PRO A 25 11.43 -5.93 -10.33
N LEU A 26 11.80 -5.22 -11.41
CA LEU A 26 11.64 -5.68 -12.79
C LEU A 26 12.58 -6.84 -13.10
N LYS A 27 13.86 -6.71 -12.74
CA LYS A 27 14.82 -7.79 -12.95
C LYS A 27 14.43 -9.03 -12.15
N THR A 28 14.11 -8.86 -10.87
CA THR A 28 13.79 -9.98 -9.97
C THR A 28 12.53 -10.72 -10.43
N SER A 29 11.48 -9.99 -10.83
CA SER A 29 10.24 -10.60 -11.33
C SER A 29 10.43 -11.30 -12.68
N ARG A 30 11.25 -10.74 -13.57
CA ARG A 30 11.65 -11.38 -14.83
C ARG A 30 12.44 -12.67 -14.61
N GLU A 31 13.42 -12.66 -13.70
CA GLU A 31 14.23 -13.84 -13.36
C GLU A 31 13.38 -14.95 -12.73
N PHE A 32 12.33 -14.59 -11.99
CA PHE A 32 11.33 -15.53 -11.49
C PHE A 32 10.40 -16.10 -12.59
N GLY A 33 10.39 -15.46 -13.76
CA GLY A 33 9.65 -15.93 -14.94
C GLY A 33 8.22 -15.41 -15.04
N LEU A 34 7.96 -14.22 -14.49
CA LEU A 34 6.70 -13.48 -14.64
C LEU A 34 6.57 -12.87 -16.04
N SER A 35 5.34 -12.75 -16.52
CA SER A 35 4.97 -12.11 -17.78
C SER A 35 5.14 -10.59 -17.71
N HIS A 36 5.25 -9.92 -18.85
CA HIS A 36 5.45 -8.47 -18.88
C HIS A 36 4.31 -7.70 -18.18
N ASP A 37 3.05 -8.12 -18.38
CA ASP A 37 1.90 -7.53 -17.71
C ASP A 37 1.90 -7.74 -16.19
N GLU A 38 2.34 -8.92 -15.71
CA GLU A 38 2.49 -9.22 -14.28
C GLU A 38 3.60 -8.36 -13.65
N GLN A 39 4.72 -8.18 -14.36
CA GLN A 39 5.82 -7.30 -13.94
C GLN A 39 5.34 -5.85 -13.83
N GLN A 40 4.60 -5.35 -14.81
CA GLN A 40 4.05 -3.98 -14.76
C GLN A 40 3.06 -3.80 -13.60
N ALA A 41 2.19 -4.79 -13.35
CA ALA A 41 1.25 -4.72 -12.23
C ALA A 41 1.98 -4.67 -10.87
N LEU A 42 3.10 -5.39 -10.72
CA LEU A 42 3.94 -5.31 -9.51
C LEU A 42 4.62 -3.95 -9.35
N VAL A 43 5.20 -3.40 -10.42
CA VAL A 43 5.91 -2.10 -10.37
C VAL A 43 4.94 -0.95 -10.11
N LEU A 44 3.77 -0.97 -10.73
CA LEU A 44 2.72 0.03 -10.52
C LEU A 44 1.95 -0.19 -9.22
N GLN A 45 2.24 -1.28 -8.48
CA GLN A 45 1.51 -1.73 -7.30
C GLN A 45 -0.01 -1.80 -7.56
N ASP A 46 -0.39 -2.20 -8.78
CA ASP A 46 -1.77 -2.28 -9.25
C ASP A 46 -2.44 -3.52 -8.67
N LYS A 47 -2.94 -3.36 -7.44
CA LYS A 47 -3.60 -4.43 -6.66
C LYS A 47 -4.82 -5.00 -7.39
N GLN A 48 -5.50 -4.21 -8.22
CA GLN A 48 -6.65 -4.65 -9.01
C GLN A 48 -6.21 -5.62 -10.09
N LYS A 49 -5.17 -5.28 -10.86
CA LYS A 49 -4.60 -6.19 -11.87
C LYS A 49 -4.00 -7.43 -11.23
N ILE A 50 -3.29 -7.30 -10.11
CA ILE A 50 -2.73 -8.45 -9.39
C ILE A 50 -3.86 -9.39 -8.95
N ALA A 51 -4.95 -8.89 -8.38
CA ALA A 51 -6.10 -9.71 -8.01
C ALA A 51 -6.76 -10.38 -9.22
N ALA A 52 -6.88 -9.67 -10.35
CA ALA A 52 -7.40 -10.23 -11.59
C ALA A 52 -6.52 -11.38 -12.14
N PHE A 53 -5.19 -11.26 -12.09
CA PHE A 53 -4.29 -12.36 -12.48
C PHE A 53 -4.38 -13.58 -11.58
N LEU A 54 -4.76 -13.38 -10.32
CA LEU A 54 -4.91 -14.44 -9.32
C LEU A 54 -6.33 -15.02 -9.27
N ASP A 55 -7.26 -14.52 -10.09
CA ASP A 55 -8.68 -14.86 -10.05
C ASP A 55 -9.31 -14.63 -8.66
N ILE A 56 -8.79 -13.65 -7.91
CA ILE A 56 -9.28 -13.31 -6.58
C ILE A 56 -10.35 -12.23 -6.74
N PRO A 57 -11.55 -12.39 -6.15
CA PRO A 57 -12.55 -11.34 -6.17
C PRO A 57 -11.98 -10.11 -5.47
N PHE A 58 -11.78 -9.02 -6.24
CA PHE A 58 -11.37 -7.72 -5.72
C PHE A 58 -12.57 -7.10 -4.98
N ARG A 59 -12.89 -7.62 -3.79
CA ARG A 59 -13.94 -7.11 -2.93
C ARG A 59 -13.29 -6.20 -1.90
N ASP A 60 -13.55 -4.89 -2.04
CA ASP A 60 -13.33 -3.81 -1.08
C ASP A 60 -11.96 -3.77 -0.37
N PHE A 61 -10.88 -3.51 -1.13
CA PHE A 61 -9.68 -2.89 -0.53
C PHE A 61 -9.92 -1.41 -0.12
N ASP A 62 -11.04 -0.81 -0.54
CA ASP A 62 -11.44 0.57 -0.27
C ASP A 62 -11.64 0.85 1.23
N ALA A 63 -11.94 -0.17 2.03
CA ALA A 63 -12.17 -0.01 3.47
C ALA A 63 -10.90 0.21 4.31
N ILE A 64 -9.69 -0.04 3.76
CA ILE A 64 -8.44 0.03 4.55
C ILE A 64 -7.78 1.42 4.48
N ASP A 65 -7.95 2.16 3.39
CA ASP A 65 -7.37 3.51 3.25
C ASP A 65 -8.05 4.54 4.18
N SER A 66 -9.34 4.36 4.48
CA SER A 66 -10.08 5.22 5.40
C SER A 66 -9.73 5.04 6.89
N LEU A 67 -8.94 4.04 7.29
CA LEU A 67 -8.60 3.82 8.70
C LEU A 67 -7.31 4.56 9.14
N VAL A 68 -6.44 4.95 8.20
CA VAL A 68 -5.17 5.63 8.53
C VAL A 68 -5.38 7.13 8.83
N GLY A 69 -6.49 7.72 8.40
CA GLY A 69 -6.79 9.14 8.64
C GLY A 69 -7.41 9.49 10.00
N HIS A 70 -7.70 8.51 10.88
CA HIS A 70 -8.46 8.76 12.12
C HIS A 70 -7.64 8.70 13.43
N PHE A 71 -6.33 8.44 13.36
CA PHE A 71 -5.48 8.33 14.55
C PHE A 71 -4.72 9.61 14.93
N ASP A 72 -4.93 10.72 14.21
CA ASP A 72 -4.35 12.03 14.53
C ASP A 72 -5.44 13.09 14.78
N ALA A 73 -6.30 12.90 15.78
CA ALA A 73 -7.22 13.96 16.22
C ALA A 73 -7.68 13.87 17.70
N ASP A 74 -6.91 13.25 18.59
CA ASP A 74 -7.12 13.45 20.03
C ASP A 74 -5.86 14.03 20.67
N GLY A 75 -5.98 15.28 21.12
CA GLY A 75 -4.95 15.89 21.95
C GLY A 75 -4.69 17.38 21.72
N ASN A 76 -5.72 18.24 21.58
CA ASN A 76 -5.74 19.57 22.22
C ASN A 76 -7.08 20.33 22.03
N GLN A 77 -8.19 19.85 22.60
CA GLN A 77 -9.28 20.76 22.95
C GLN A 77 -8.94 21.46 24.28
N LYS A 78 -8.00 22.41 24.23
CA LYS A 78 -7.84 23.37 25.32
C LYS A 78 -8.82 24.51 25.13
N SER A 79 -9.98 24.35 25.78
CA SER A 79 -10.85 25.44 26.20
C SER A 79 -10.01 26.50 26.92
N ALA A 80 -10.02 27.73 26.44
CA ALA A 80 -9.61 28.90 27.20
C ALA A 80 -10.32 30.14 26.64
N ASN A 81 -11.51 30.35 27.20
CA ASN A 81 -12.07 31.61 27.67
C ASN A 81 -12.00 32.84 26.75
N VAL A 82 -13.19 33.23 26.30
CA VAL A 82 -13.65 34.61 26.18
C VAL A 82 -13.24 35.43 27.41
N ASP A 83 -12.48 36.50 27.20
CA ASP A 83 -12.49 37.70 28.04
C ASP A 83 -11.94 38.87 27.20
N GLU A 84 -12.86 39.76 26.84
CA GLU A 84 -12.74 41.22 26.81
C GLU A 84 -11.38 41.87 26.48
N ALA A 85 -11.34 42.66 25.39
CA ALA A 85 -10.98 44.07 25.44
C ALA A 85 -11.21 44.74 24.08
N GLU A 86 -12.32 45.46 24.02
CA GLU A 86 -12.53 46.65 23.22
C GLU A 86 -11.31 47.59 23.33
N LEU A 87 -10.73 48.02 22.20
CA LEU A 87 -10.18 49.36 22.10
C LEU A 87 -10.23 49.86 20.65
N VAL A 88 -11.14 50.80 20.48
CA VAL A 88 -11.29 51.80 19.43
C VAL A 88 -10.02 52.64 19.22
N ASP A 89 -9.94 53.24 18.03
CA ASP A 89 -8.97 54.26 17.57
C ASP A 89 -8.59 55.32 18.62
#